data_AF-A0AAE0NXJ7-F1
#
_entry.id   AF-A0AAE0NXJ7-F1
#
_cell.length_a   1.000
_cell.length_b   1.000
_cell.length_c   1.000
_cell.angle_alpha   90.00
_cell.angle_beta   90.00
_cell.angle_gamma   90.00
#
_symmetry.space_group_name_H-M   'P 1'
#
loop_
_entity.id
_entity.type
_entity.pdbx_description
1 polymer ?
#
loop_
_entity_poly.entity_id
_entity_poly.type
_entity_poly.pdbx_seq_one_letter_code
_entity_poly.pdbx_strand_id
1 'polypeptide(L)'
;MKFQTFIAAIVAGLLTVAEAKCKIPPRKTGAYCRGTNYNQTLEKQYMCGDYRLGPPILPQTVLLSWELEYDGPYDGLCPGQFLGRWWDDSASRSRPGDHIPISGNLTLPRGTLIDRFGDETGNFASPYGAPYIQRALHLRT
;
A
#
# COMPACT_ATOMS: atom_id res chain seq x y z
N MET A 1 60.90 14.69 -15.99
CA MET A 1 59.93 15.72 -16.47
C MET A 1 58.55 15.09 -16.37
N LYS A 2 57.81 15.31 -15.28
CA LYS A 2 56.93 16.45 -14.94
C LYS A 2 55.46 16.13 -15.31
N PHE A 3 54.63 16.03 -14.25
CA PHE A 3 53.20 16.35 -14.15
C PHE A 3 52.24 15.48 -15.01
N GLN A 4 51.10 14.96 -14.54
CA GLN A 4 50.14 15.58 -13.64
C GLN A 4 49.09 14.52 -13.22
N THR A 5 48.77 14.52 -11.93
CA THR A 5 47.69 13.77 -11.28
C THR A 5 46.32 14.29 -11.76
N PHE A 6 45.39 13.39 -12.11
CA PHE A 6 43.96 13.72 -12.17
C PHE A 6 43.18 12.73 -11.30
N ILE A 7 42.78 13.20 -10.12
CA ILE A 7 41.76 12.55 -9.29
C ILE A 7 40.41 12.96 -9.88
N ALA A 8 39.71 12.02 -10.52
CA ALA A 8 38.30 12.18 -10.85
C ALA A 8 37.48 11.58 -9.70
N ALA A 9 37.00 12.43 -8.80
CA ALA A 9 36.02 12.04 -7.80
C ALA A 9 34.67 11.82 -8.50
N ILE A 10 34.29 10.55 -8.71
CA ILE A 10 32.92 10.19 -9.08
C ILE A 10 32.10 10.15 -7.79
N VAL A 11 31.58 11.30 -7.38
CA VAL A 11 30.47 11.36 -6.43
C VAL A 11 29.19 11.19 -7.25
N ALA A 12 28.87 9.93 -7.59
CA ALA A 12 27.54 9.60 -8.08
C ALA A 12 26.60 9.56 -6.87
N GLY A 13 25.88 10.66 -6.68
CA GLY A 13 24.99 10.87 -5.54
C GLY A 13 23.94 9.76 -5.42
N LEU A 14 23.67 9.36 -4.17
CA LEU A 14 22.40 8.77 -3.81
C LEU A 14 21.30 9.77 -4.18
N LEU A 15 20.62 9.54 -5.29
CA LEU A 15 19.29 10.12 -5.51
C LEU A 15 18.33 9.41 -4.55
N THR A 16 18.22 9.92 -3.32
CA THR A 16 16.99 9.74 -2.55
C THR A 16 15.90 10.48 -3.29
N VAL A 17 15.15 9.81 -4.17
CA VAL A 17 13.85 10.33 -4.60
C VAL A 17 12.96 10.22 -3.37
N ALA A 18 12.94 11.27 -2.56
CA ALA A 18 11.86 11.44 -1.60
C ALA A 18 10.58 11.57 -2.44
N GLU A 19 9.81 10.50 -2.52
CA GLU A 19 8.54 10.50 -3.25
C GLU A 19 7.66 11.58 -2.62
N ALA A 20 7.35 12.61 -3.41
CA ALA A 20 6.66 13.78 -2.90
C ALA A 20 5.26 13.39 -2.43
N LYS A 21 4.95 13.65 -1.15
CA LYS A 21 3.58 13.52 -0.62
C LYS A 21 2.59 14.22 -1.55
N CYS A 22 1.42 13.63 -1.79
CA CYS A 22 0.39 14.12 -2.67
C CYS A 22 -0.08 15.47 -2.13
N LYS A 23 0.36 16.55 -2.78
CA LYS A 23 0.05 17.92 -2.38
C LYS A 23 -1.40 18.31 -2.72
N ILE A 24 -2.17 17.40 -3.32
CA ILE A 24 -3.55 17.62 -3.74
C ILE A 24 -4.47 17.10 -2.63
N PRO A 25 -5.35 17.93 -2.05
CA PRO A 25 -6.27 17.47 -1.03
C PRO A 25 -7.27 16.45 -1.61
N PRO A 26 -7.60 15.37 -0.86
CA PRO A 26 -8.33 14.20 -1.36
C PRO A 26 -9.78 14.46 -1.80
N ARG A 27 -10.32 15.65 -1.52
CA ARG A 27 -11.71 16.03 -1.83
C ARG A 27 -11.87 17.18 -2.81
N LYS A 28 -10.78 17.74 -3.34
CA LYS A 28 -10.89 18.83 -4.34
C LYS A 28 -10.16 18.44 -5.61
N THR A 29 -10.94 18.35 -6.68
CA THR A 29 -10.59 18.28 -8.11
C THR A 29 -10.39 16.89 -8.70
N GLY A 30 -10.85 16.71 -9.94
CA GLY A 30 -10.50 15.56 -10.79
C GLY A 30 -8.99 15.36 -10.99
N ALA A 31 -8.15 16.31 -10.54
CA ALA A 31 -6.71 16.14 -10.51
C ALA A 31 -6.24 15.13 -9.44
N TYR A 32 -6.97 14.98 -8.32
CA TYR A 32 -6.65 13.97 -7.30
C TYR A 32 -6.87 12.55 -7.84
N CYS A 33 -7.96 12.34 -8.58
CA CYS A 33 -8.32 11.07 -9.20
C CYS A 33 -7.69 10.84 -10.58
N ARG A 34 -6.69 11.65 -10.95
CA ARG A 34 -6.02 11.49 -12.24
C ARG A 34 -5.26 10.16 -12.28
N GLY A 35 -5.50 9.36 -13.32
CA GLY A 35 -4.88 8.04 -13.50
C GLY A 35 -5.65 6.89 -12.82
N THR A 36 -6.87 7.13 -12.35
CA THR A 36 -7.78 6.08 -11.84
C THR A 36 -8.90 5.79 -12.85
N ASN A 37 -9.61 4.68 -12.68
CA ASN A 37 -10.81 4.37 -13.46
C ASN A 37 -12.02 5.07 -12.82
N TYR A 38 -12.04 6.39 -12.94
CA TYR A 38 -13.04 7.22 -12.26
C TYR A 38 -14.48 6.85 -12.65
N ASN A 39 -15.33 6.62 -11.65
CA ASN A 39 -16.75 6.32 -11.84
C ASN A 39 -17.62 7.01 -10.79
N GLN A 40 -18.37 8.04 -11.21
CA GLN A 40 -19.20 8.85 -10.34
C GLN A 40 -20.23 8.05 -9.53
N THR A 41 -20.81 6.99 -10.12
CA THR A 41 -21.83 6.16 -9.44
C THR A 41 -21.24 5.41 -8.25
N LEU A 42 -19.94 5.13 -8.29
CA LEU A 42 -19.24 4.34 -7.28
C LEU A 42 -18.47 5.19 -6.26
N GLU A 43 -18.41 6.51 -6.40
CA GLU A 43 -17.62 7.40 -5.53
C GLU A 43 -17.98 7.35 -4.04
N LYS A 44 -19.23 6.99 -3.72
CA LYS A 44 -19.65 6.81 -2.32
C LYS A 44 -19.11 5.53 -1.71
N GLN A 45 -18.86 4.52 -2.54
CA GLN A 45 -18.42 3.19 -2.12
C GLN A 45 -16.89 3.07 -2.21
N TYR A 46 -16.26 3.71 -3.19
CA TYR A 46 -14.83 3.62 -3.43
C TYR A 46 -14.21 4.99 -3.66
N MET A 47 -12.98 5.20 -3.18
CA MET A 47 -12.23 6.41 -3.44
C MET A 47 -12.11 6.65 -4.95
N CYS A 48 -12.41 7.86 -5.42
CA CYS A 48 -12.46 8.21 -6.85
C CYS A 48 -13.41 7.34 -7.70
N GLY A 49 -14.31 6.56 -7.08
CA GLY A 49 -15.15 5.59 -7.77
C GLY A 49 -14.40 4.37 -8.30
N ASP A 50 -13.13 4.19 -7.94
CA ASP A 50 -12.29 3.08 -8.39
C ASP A 50 -12.15 2.07 -7.25
N TYR A 51 -12.76 0.91 -7.41
CA TYR A 51 -12.76 -0.20 -6.47
C TYR A 51 -11.37 -0.71 -6.04
N ARG A 52 -10.31 -0.41 -6.79
CA ARG A 52 -8.92 -0.71 -6.38
C ARG A 52 -8.45 0.12 -5.19
N LEU A 53 -9.04 1.29 -4.98
CA LEU A 53 -8.57 2.26 -4.00
C LEU A 53 -9.22 2.12 -2.62
N GLY A 54 -10.12 1.15 -2.45
CA GLY A 54 -10.84 0.92 -1.20
C GLY A 54 -11.91 1.97 -0.90
N PRO A 55 -12.61 1.85 0.24
CA PRO A 55 -13.67 2.77 0.62
C PRO A 55 -13.15 4.17 0.98
N PRO A 56 -13.90 5.24 0.67
CA PRO A 56 -13.48 6.61 0.97
C PRO A 56 -13.58 6.97 2.46
N ILE A 57 -14.33 6.17 3.24
CA ILE A 57 -14.53 6.35 4.68
C ILE A 57 -14.18 5.01 5.34
N LEU A 58 -13.24 5.04 6.28
CA LEU A 58 -12.85 3.87 7.05
C LEU A 58 -13.81 3.65 8.24
N PRO A 59 -14.07 2.40 8.64
CA PRO A 59 -14.83 2.10 9.86
C PRO A 59 -14.23 2.75 11.10
N GLN A 60 -15.08 3.32 11.96
CA GLN A 60 -14.68 3.95 13.23
C GLN A 60 -15.15 3.16 14.46
N THR A 61 -15.58 1.92 14.28
CA THR A 61 -15.92 1.04 15.41
C THR A 61 -14.66 0.72 16.21
N VAL A 62 -14.78 0.64 17.54
CA VAL A 62 -13.64 0.52 18.47
C VAL A 62 -12.70 -0.63 18.14
N LEU A 63 -13.19 -1.72 17.56
CA LEU A 63 -12.37 -2.89 17.20
C LEU A 63 -11.63 -2.76 15.86
N LEU A 64 -12.07 -1.88 14.96
CA LEU A 64 -11.44 -1.70 13.63
C LEU A 64 -10.69 -0.37 13.54
N SER A 65 -11.08 0.64 14.33
CA SER A 65 -10.51 1.97 14.25
C SER A 65 -9.01 1.97 14.55
N TRP A 66 -8.58 1.18 15.52
CA TRP A 66 -7.18 1.08 15.94
C TRP A 66 -6.34 0.25 14.97
N GLU A 67 -6.92 -0.77 14.32
CA GLU A 67 -6.23 -1.52 13.27
C GLU A 67 -6.00 -0.67 12.02
N LEU A 68 -6.85 0.32 11.78
CA LEU A 68 -6.84 1.21 10.62
C LEU A 68 -6.23 2.59 10.92
N GLU A 69 -5.67 2.79 12.11
CA GLU A 69 -5.06 4.05 12.52
C GLU A 69 -3.65 4.20 11.92
N TYR A 70 -3.54 4.89 10.78
CA TYR A 70 -2.24 5.22 10.15
C TYR A 70 -2.33 6.44 9.22
N ASP A 71 -1.17 6.97 8.83
CA ASP A 71 -0.95 8.20 8.05
C ASP A 71 -1.33 8.09 6.54
N GLY A 72 -2.49 7.49 6.27
CA GLY A 72 -3.17 7.53 4.98
C GLY A 72 -2.84 6.34 4.05
N PRO A 73 -3.85 5.86 3.29
CA PRO A 73 -3.81 4.58 2.58
C PRO A 73 -2.80 4.46 1.43
N TYR A 74 -2.23 5.58 0.98
CA TYR A 74 -1.40 5.63 -0.22
C TYR A 74 0.07 5.94 0.08
N ASP A 75 0.49 5.93 1.34
CA ASP A 75 1.87 6.26 1.77
C ASP A 75 2.35 7.62 1.21
N GLY A 76 1.43 8.58 1.19
CA GLY A 76 1.68 9.90 0.60
C GLY A 76 1.60 9.95 -0.93
N LEU A 77 1.34 8.88 -1.68
CA LEU A 77 1.13 8.97 -3.13
C LEU A 77 -0.27 9.48 -3.48
N CYS A 78 -0.42 10.07 -4.67
CA CYS A 78 -1.76 10.31 -5.22
C CYS A 78 -2.35 9.00 -5.75
N PRO A 79 -3.68 8.82 -5.76
CA PRO A 79 -4.33 7.56 -6.12
C PRO A 79 -3.86 6.91 -7.43
N GLY A 80 -3.76 7.68 -8.52
CA GLY A 80 -3.27 7.14 -9.79
C GLY A 80 -1.80 6.73 -9.77
N GLN A 81 -0.96 7.39 -8.97
CA GLN A 81 0.44 7.01 -8.79
C GLN A 81 0.56 5.73 -7.97
N PHE A 82 -0.26 5.60 -6.92
CA PHE A 82 -0.34 4.38 -6.12
C PHE A 82 -0.73 3.18 -6.98
N LEU A 83 -1.76 3.32 -7.82
CA LEU A 83 -2.16 2.26 -8.76
C LEU A 83 -1.06 1.97 -9.79
N GLY A 84 -0.44 2.99 -10.37
CA GLY A 84 0.67 2.78 -11.32
C GLY A 84 1.89 2.06 -10.72
N ARG A 85 2.05 2.10 -9.39
CA ARG A 85 3.15 1.44 -8.69
C ARG A 85 2.80 0.02 -8.21
N TRP A 86 1.61 -0.14 -7.63
CA TRP A 86 1.25 -1.31 -6.84
C TRP A 86 0.10 -2.13 -7.41
N TRP A 87 -0.46 -1.70 -8.54
CA TRP A 87 -1.53 -2.40 -9.23
C TRP A 87 -1.13 -2.73 -10.66
N ASP A 88 -1.34 -3.98 -11.04
CA ASP A 88 -1.21 -4.45 -12.41
C ASP A 88 -2.42 -5.35 -12.71
N ASP A 89 -3.23 -4.94 -13.69
CA ASP A 89 -4.43 -5.68 -14.11
C ASP A 89 -4.10 -7.07 -14.69
N SER A 90 -2.84 -7.29 -15.10
CA SER A 90 -2.34 -8.55 -15.65
C SER A 90 -1.62 -9.44 -14.63
N ALA A 91 -1.22 -8.89 -13.47
CA ALA A 91 -0.50 -9.64 -12.45
C ALA A 91 -1.46 -10.36 -11.50
N SER A 92 -1.25 -11.68 -11.34
CA SER A 92 -1.90 -12.42 -10.26
C SER A 92 -1.28 -12.02 -8.92
N ARG A 93 -1.90 -11.09 -8.18
CA ARG A 93 -1.61 -10.70 -6.78
C ARG A 93 -0.12 -10.56 -6.43
N SER A 94 0.37 -9.33 -6.18
CA SER A 94 1.76 -9.05 -5.80
C SER A 94 2.33 -10.10 -4.85
N ARG A 95 3.28 -10.89 -5.35
CA ARG A 95 4.09 -11.81 -4.54
C ARG A 95 5.27 -11.02 -3.97
N PRO A 96 5.77 -11.37 -2.78
CA PRO A 96 7.09 -10.91 -2.38
C PRO A 96 8.09 -11.28 -3.48
N GLY A 97 9.06 -10.40 -3.76
CA GLY A 97 10.09 -10.62 -4.79
C GLY A 97 10.91 -11.88 -4.58
N ASP A 98 11.94 -12.11 -5.41
CA ASP A 98 12.77 -13.33 -5.51
C ASP A 98 13.62 -13.69 -4.26
N HIS A 99 13.13 -13.39 -3.06
CA HIS A 99 13.79 -13.67 -1.79
C HIS A 99 13.36 -15.02 -1.22
N ILE A 100 14.29 -15.65 -0.50
CA ILE A 100 13.99 -16.86 0.28
C ILE A 100 13.11 -16.43 1.46
N PRO A 101 11.89 -16.97 1.60
CA PRO A 101 10.99 -16.58 2.67
C PRO A 101 11.53 -17.03 4.04
N ILE A 102 11.36 -16.18 5.05
CA ILE A 102 11.52 -16.59 6.45
C ILE A 102 10.20 -17.24 6.86
N SER A 103 10.18 -18.56 7.00
CA SER A 103 8.98 -19.33 7.33
C SER A 103 9.30 -20.52 8.24
N GLY A 104 8.28 -21.01 8.94
CA GLY A 104 8.36 -22.17 9.82
C GLY A 104 6.98 -22.73 10.12
N ASN A 105 6.91 -24.02 10.42
CA ASN A 105 5.66 -24.67 10.80
C ASN A 105 5.38 -24.44 12.28
N LEU A 106 4.18 -23.94 12.59
CA LEU A 106 3.69 -23.71 13.94
C LEU A 106 2.28 -24.28 14.07
N THR A 107 2.06 -25.12 15.08
CA THR A 107 0.70 -25.55 15.46
C THR A 107 0.09 -24.51 16.40
N LEU A 108 -1.01 -23.89 15.99
CA LEU A 108 -1.71 -22.92 16.83
C LEU A 108 -2.38 -23.63 18.03
N PRO A 109 -2.09 -23.22 19.28
CA PRO A 109 -2.80 -23.73 20.45
C PRO A 109 -4.30 -23.43 20.39
N ARG A 110 -5.12 -24.28 21.01
CA ARG A 110 -6.56 -24.00 21.15
C ARG A 110 -6.77 -22.69 21.92
N GLY A 111 -7.69 -21.87 21.43
CA GLY A 111 -7.98 -20.55 21.98
C GLY A 111 -7.16 -19.40 21.35
N THR A 112 -6.25 -19.70 20.42
CA THR A 112 -5.55 -18.65 19.66
C THR A 112 -6.56 -17.86 18.82
N LEU A 113 -6.56 -16.53 18.98
CA LEU A 113 -7.41 -15.63 18.22
C LEU A 113 -6.68 -15.16 16.96
N ILE A 114 -7.33 -15.31 15.83
CA ILE A 114 -6.87 -14.83 14.52
C ILE A 114 -7.98 -14.00 13.89
N ASP A 115 -7.60 -13.10 12.99
CA ASP A 115 -8.52 -12.31 12.18
C ASP A 115 -8.04 -12.27 10.71
N ARG A 116 -8.91 -11.71 9.85
CA ARG A 116 -8.67 -11.64 8.42
C ARG A 116 -9.46 -10.50 7.79
N PHE A 117 -8.83 -9.84 6.82
CA PHE A 117 -9.50 -9.00 5.83
C PHE A 117 -9.60 -9.78 4.50
N GLY A 118 -10.83 -9.92 3.99
CA GLY A 118 -11.14 -10.64 2.75
C GLY A 118 -11.93 -11.94 2.95
N ASP A 119 -12.24 -12.60 1.83
CA ASP A 119 -13.10 -13.79 1.78
C ASP A 119 -12.48 -15.03 2.47
N GLU A 120 -13.33 -15.93 2.96
CA GLU A 120 -13.01 -17.18 3.68
C GLU A 120 -12.31 -18.22 2.80
N THR A 121 -12.31 -18.00 1.48
CA THR A 121 -11.62 -18.86 0.50
C THR A 121 -10.10 -18.68 0.48
N GLY A 122 -9.56 -17.69 1.21
CA GLY A 122 -8.11 -17.42 1.29
C GLY A 122 -7.37 -18.15 2.41
N ASN A 123 -6.05 -18.23 2.28
CA ASN A 123 -5.17 -19.00 3.18
C ASN A 123 -4.26 -18.13 4.07
N PHE A 124 -4.57 -16.84 4.22
CA PHE A 124 -3.76 -15.91 5.04
C PHE A 124 -4.62 -15.31 6.15
N ALA A 125 -4.12 -15.38 7.38
CA ALA A 125 -4.74 -14.75 8.55
C ALA A 125 -3.65 -14.04 9.35
N SER A 126 -4.04 -13.12 10.22
CA SER A 126 -3.12 -12.45 11.14
C SER A 126 -3.54 -12.71 12.59
N PRO A 127 -2.65 -12.47 13.56
CA PRO A 127 -3.08 -12.40 14.96
C PRO A 127 -4.21 -11.39 15.11
N TYR A 128 -5.19 -11.71 15.94
CA TYR A 128 -6.31 -10.82 16.23
C TYR A 128 -5.79 -9.44 16.65
N GLY A 129 -6.22 -8.40 15.94
CA GLY A 129 -5.80 -7.04 16.20
C GLY A 129 -4.48 -6.62 15.55
N ALA A 130 -3.95 -7.34 14.57
CA ALA A 130 -2.78 -6.85 13.87
C ALA A 130 -3.12 -5.54 13.11
N PRO A 131 -2.36 -4.43 13.26
CA PRO A 131 -2.56 -3.24 12.47
C PRO A 131 -2.54 -3.53 10.96
N TYR A 132 -3.41 -2.89 10.19
CA TYR A 132 -3.57 -3.13 8.75
C TYR A 132 -2.26 -2.97 7.97
N ILE A 133 -1.44 -1.97 8.36
CA ILE A 133 -0.12 -1.72 7.77
C ILE A 133 0.89 -2.87 7.96
N GLN A 134 0.70 -3.73 8.97
CA GLN A 134 1.57 -4.90 9.20
C GLN A 134 1.20 -6.10 8.32
N ARG A 135 0.12 -6.00 7.53
CA ARG A 135 -0.43 -7.11 6.76
C ARG A 135 -0.05 -7.08 5.28
N ALA A 136 0.58 -5.98 4.81
CA ALA A 136 0.93 -5.76 3.41
C ALA A 136 -0.24 -6.01 2.44
N LEU A 137 -1.46 -5.64 2.86
CA LEU A 137 -2.67 -5.84 2.07
C LEU A 137 -2.91 -4.68 1.10
N HIS A 138 -3.56 -5.01 -0.02
CA HIS A 138 -4.07 -4.01 -0.93
C HIS A 138 -5.43 -3.49 -0.46
N LEU A 139 -5.74 -2.22 -0.73
CA LEU A 139 -6.92 -1.51 -0.20
C LEU A 139 -8.29 -2.05 -0.65
N ARG A 140 -8.31 -2.98 -1.61
CA ARG A 140 -9.54 -3.64 -2.09
C ARG A 140 -10.07 -4.72 -1.14
N THR A 141 -9.20 -5.31 -0.32
CA THR A 141 -9.43 -6.58 0.40
C THR A 141 -10.68 -6.60 1.27
#